data_AF-A0A179HQ83-F1
#
_entry.id   AF-A0A179HQ83-F1
#
_cell.length_a   1.000
_cell.length_b   1.000
_cell.length_c   1.000
_cell.angle_alpha   90.00
_cell.angle_beta   90.00
_cell.angle_gamma   90.00
#
_symmetry.space_group_name_H-M   'P 1'
#
loop_
_entity.id
_entity.type
_entity.pdbx_description
1 polymer ?
#
loop_
_entity_poly.entity_id
_entity_poly.type
_entity_poly.pdbx_seq_one_letter_code
_entity_poly.pdbx_strand_id
1 'polypeptide(L)'
;MSRATPRKARHTRNPSNLIPAVSDYESDAAAMQASYAPPPPRTNTELNLSVLQRYLPSIQGILSIAANAVIYTFDSSSESWDKSGIEGTLFVCAQSPAPEDASHHPRACVFVLNRRGLDNLVVDLARVSHVEIAGELVILRVEAGWEEGDKVLGIWIHNDKDETREINGAMIQESWKAVQSVGASGQGQEAGPAMQAIGRRLSLSDLFGKQNGAAAGH
;
A
#
# COMPACT_ATOMS: atom_id res chain seq x y z
N MET A 1 -81.85 48.22 5.91
CA MET A 1 -82.82 48.08 7.01
C MET A 1 -82.27 47.09 8.03
N SER A 2 -82.00 47.59 9.23
CA SER A 2 -81.44 46.83 10.36
C SER A 2 -82.58 46.27 11.22
N ARG A 3 -82.52 44.99 11.60
CA ARG A 3 -83.21 44.46 12.79
C ARG A 3 -82.54 43.19 13.32
N ALA A 4 -82.36 43.16 14.64
CA ALA A 4 -81.61 42.19 15.44
C ALA A 4 -82.48 41.02 15.94
N THR A 5 -81.90 39.83 16.17
CA THR A 5 -81.64 39.12 17.47
C THR A 5 -81.87 37.60 17.23
N PRO A 6 -81.63 36.64 18.15
CA PRO A 6 -80.72 36.51 19.31
C PRO A 6 -79.86 35.21 19.28
N ARG A 7 -78.94 35.09 20.26
CA ARG A 7 -78.01 33.96 20.52
C ARG A 7 -78.67 32.57 20.61
N LYS A 8 -77.99 31.53 20.11
CA LYS A 8 -78.19 30.13 20.55
C LYS A 8 -76.86 29.35 20.70
N ALA A 9 -76.74 28.78 21.91
CA ALA A 9 -76.03 27.60 22.37
C ALA A 9 -74.62 27.23 21.84
N ARG A 10 -73.67 27.39 22.76
CA ARG A 10 -72.43 26.64 22.99
C ARG A 10 -72.41 25.22 22.39
N HIS A 11 -71.65 25.03 21.31
CA HIS A 11 -71.11 23.72 20.95
C HIS A 11 -69.79 23.51 21.71
N THR A 12 -69.85 22.64 22.70
CA THR A 12 -68.72 21.98 23.35
C THR A 12 -67.86 21.32 22.28
N ARG A 13 -66.70 21.92 21.98
CA ARG A 13 -65.65 21.24 21.21
C ARG A 13 -65.08 20.16 22.11
N ASN A 14 -65.30 18.92 21.69
CA ASN A 14 -64.61 17.74 22.20
C ASN A 14 -63.11 18.06 22.26
N PRO A 15 -62.41 17.95 23.41
CA PRO A 15 -60.96 18.02 23.39
C PRO A 15 -60.49 16.78 22.64
N SER A 16 -60.01 16.99 21.42
CA SER A 16 -59.16 16.02 20.75
C SER A 16 -58.01 15.74 21.71
N ASN A 17 -58.07 14.57 22.36
CA ASN A 17 -56.98 14.02 23.13
C ASN A 17 -55.73 14.12 22.24
N LEU A 18 -54.85 15.05 22.59
CA LEU A 18 -53.47 15.09 22.14
C LEU A 18 -52.80 13.88 22.78
N ILE A 19 -53.03 12.70 22.21
CA ILE A 19 -52.10 11.59 22.37
C ILE A 19 -50.96 11.95 21.41
N PRO A 20 -49.75 12.26 21.91
CA PRO A 20 -48.60 12.35 21.02
C PRO A 20 -48.54 11.03 20.27
N ALA A 21 -48.37 11.07 18.95
CA ALA A 21 -47.99 9.87 18.21
C ALA A 21 -46.68 9.38 18.80
N VAL A 22 -46.75 8.42 19.72
CA VAL A 22 -45.60 7.68 20.21
C VAL A 22 -45.10 6.91 19.00
N SER A 23 -44.08 7.48 18.35
CA SER A 23 -43.31 6.80 17.34
C SER A 23 -42.83 5.49 17.95
N ASP A 24 -43.16 4.39 17.30
CA ASP A 24 -42.82 3.00 17.59
C ASP A 24 -41.33 2.67 17.41
N TYR A 25 -40.48 3.71 17.33
CA TYR A 25 -39.02 3.61 17.27
C TYR A 25 -38.41 2.73 18.38
N GLU A 26 -39.05 2.65 19.55
CA GLU A 26 -38.61 1.75 20.63
C GLU A 26 -38.73 0.27 20.28
N SER A 27 -39.68 -0.13 19.42
CA SER A 27 -39.91 -1.53 19.09
C SER A 27 -38.84 -2.09 18.14
N ASP A 28 -38.35 -1.28 17.20
CA ASP A 28 -37.24 -1.65 16.30
C ASP A 28 -35.88 -1.57 17.01
N ALA A 29 -35.69 -0.64 17.95
CA ALA A 29 -34.46 -0.52 18.73
C ALA A 29 -34.24 -1.74 19.65
N ALA A 30 -35.30 -2.27 20.25
CA ALA A 30 -35.24 -3.44 21.13
C ALA A 30 -34.89 -4.72 20.36
N ALA A 31 -35.37 -4.89 19.11
CA ALA A 31 -35.02 -6.01 18.25
C ALA A 31 -33.58 -5.94 17.72
N MET A 32 -33.01 -4.73 17.62
CA MET A 32 -31.61 -4.51 17.23
C MET A 32 -30.60 -4.67 18.38
N GLN A 33 -31.06 -4.81 19.62
CA GLN A 33 -30.22 -5.27 20.74
C GLN A 33 -30.00 -6.79 20.69
N ALA A 34 -29.69 -7.32 19.50
CA ALA A 34 -28.84 -8.50 19.43
C ALA A 34 -27.58 -8.16 20.25
N SER A 35 -27.20 -9.04 21.16
CA SER A 35 -26.02 -8.90 22.00
C SER A 35 -24.78 -8.68 21.12
N TYR A 36 -24.44 -7.41 20.87
CA TYR A 36 -23.24 -7.04 20.14
C TYR A 36 -22.05 -7.49 20.96
N ALA A 37 -21.48 -8.64 20.61
CA ALA A 37 -20.17 -9.03 21.07
C ALA A 37 -19.16 -8.19 20.27
N PRO A 38 -18.34 -7.34 20.92
CA PRO A 38 -17.28 -6.65 20.21
C PRO A 38 -16.37 -7.70 19.56
N PRO A 39 -15.90 -7.45 18.32
CA PRO A 39 -14.95 -8.35 17.69
C PRO A 39 -13.73 -8.52 18.62
N PRO A 40 -13.11 -9.71 18.64
CA PRO A 40 -11.94 -9.94 19.47
C PRO A 40 -10.85 -8.90 19.15
N PRO A 41 -10.11 -8.42 20.16
CA PRO A 41 -9.06 -7.44 19.94
C PRO A 41 -8.02 -8.03 18.98
N ARG A 42 -7.74 -7.32 17.90
CA ARG A 42 -6.70 -7.68 16.93
C ARG A 42 -5.54 -6.70 17.05
N THR A 43 -4.33 -7.20 16.86
CA THR A 43 -3.15 -6.34 16.77
C THR A 43 -3.11 -5.62 15.42
N ASN A 44 -2.39 -4.49 15.34
CA ASN A 44 -2.21 -3.78 14.07
C ASN A 44 -1.55 -4.67 13.01
N THR A 45 -0.60 -5.52 13.42
CA THR A 45 0.05 -6.51 12.56
C THR A 45 -0.94 -7.52 11.99
N GLU A 46 -1.85 -8.06 12.80
CA GLU A 46 -2.89 -8.99 12.33
C GLU A 46 -3.86 -8.33 11.35
N LEU A 47 -4.22 -7.07 11.61
CA LEU A 47 -5.06 -6.30 10.69
C LEU A 47 -4.35 -6.08 9.36
N ASN A 48 -3.11 -5.61 9.37
CA ASN A 48 -2.31 -5.41 8.15
C ASN A 48 -2.14 -6.72 7.38
N LEU A 49 -1.81 -7.83 8.08
CA LEU A 49 -1.68 -9.14 7.46
C LEU A 49 -2.99 -9.56 6.78
N SER A 50 -4.13 -9.36 7.44
CA SER A 50 -5.44 -9.69 6.87
C SER A 50 -5.78 -8.84 5.63
N VAL A 51 -5.27 -7.61 5.55
CA VAL A 51 -5.43 -6.76 4.36
C VAL A 51 -4.55 -7.28 3.22
N LEU A 52 -3.29 -7.57 3.49
CA LEU A 52 -2.35 -8.10 2.50
C LEU A 52 -2.82 -9.43 1.91
N GLN A 53 -3.34 -10.33 2.75
CA GLN A 53 -3.87 -11.64 2.33
C GLN A 53 -5.08 -11.54 1.39
N ARG A 54 -5.82 -10.42 1.37
CA ARG A 54 -6.90 -10.21 0.39
C ARG A 54 -6.37 -9.98 -1.03
N TYR A 55 -5.18 -9.41 -1.14
CA TYR A 55 -4.52 -9.19 -2.43
C TYR A 55 -3.65 -10.37 -2.83
N LEU A 56 -2.92 -10.95 -1.86
CA LEU A 56 -1.99 -12.03 -2.09
C LEU A 56 -2.12 -13.09 -0.98
N PRO A 57 -2.97 -14.12 -1.17
CA PRO A 57 -3.25 -15.13 -0.15
C PRO A 57 -2.04 -15.95 0.30
N SER A 58 -0.97 -16.00 -0.51
CA SER A 58 0.26 -16.70 -0.13
C SER A 58 1.03 -16.01 1.00
N ILE A 59 0.72 -14.74 1.34
CA ILE A 59 1.42 -14.04 2.42
C ILE A 59 1.06 -14.70 3.77
N GLN A 60 2.10 -15.16 4.48
CA GLN A 60 1.96 -15.80 5.79
C GLN A 60 2.40 -14.89 6.94
N GLY A 61 3.30 -13.95 6.69
CA GLY A 61 3.83 -13.07 7.73
C GLY A 61 4.41 -11.79 7.18
N ILE A 62 4.41 -10.76 8.02
CA ILE A 62 5.06 -9.47 7.76
C ILE A 62 6.40 -9.48 8.49
N LEU A 63 7.49 -9.33 7.74
CA LEU A 63 8.87 -9.30 8.24
C LEU A 63 9.29 -7.88 8.64
N SER A 64 8.89 -6.89 7.86
CA SER A 64 9.15 -5.48 8.15
C SER A 64 8.09 -4.56 7.54
N ILE A 65 7.92 -3.38 8.12
CA ILE A 65 6.96 -2.34 7.70
C ILE A 65 7.69 -1.00 7.61
N ALA A 66 7.39 -0.24 6.56
CA ALA A 66 7.70 1.19 6.50
C ALA A 66 6.42 1.99 6.20
N ALA A 67 6.18 3.05 6.97
CA ALA A 67 4.96 3.83 6.89
C ALA A 67 4.73 4.44 5.49
N ASN A 68 5.80 4.85 4.80
CA ASN A 68 5.73 5.43 3.48
C ASN A 68 6.96 5.08 2.64
N ALA A 69 6.71 4.60 1.42
CA ALA A 69 7.69 4.39 0.38
C ALA A 69 7.17 4.95 -0.96
N VAL A 70 8.09 5.38 -1.81
CA VAL A 70 7.83 5.91 -3.15
C VAL A 70 8.56 5.05 -4.16
N ILE A 71 7.86 4.66 -5.23
CA ILE A 71 8.41 3.79 -6.26
C ILE A 71 8.78 4.59 -7.50
N TYR A 72 10.01 4.39 -7.94
CA TYR A 72 10.57 4.91 -9.17
C TYR A 72 10.85 3.77 -10.15
N THR A 73 10.76 4.07 -11.43
CA THR A 73 11.12 3.18 -12.53
C THR A 73 12.25 3.83 -13.31
N PHE A 74 13.25 3.04 -13.70
CA PHE A 74 14.32 3.53 -14.56
C PHE A 74 13.93 3.32 -16.03
N ASP A 75 13.95 4.39 -16.82
CA ASP A 75 13.80 4.33 -18.26
C ASP A 75 15.18 4.23 -18.91
N SER A 76 15.45 3.09 -19.56
CA SER A 76 16.70 2.84 -20.26
C SER A 76 16.91 3.71 -21.49
N SER A 77 15.84 4.25 -22.08
CA SER A 77 15.93 5.07 -23.31
C SER A 77 16.37 6.50 -23.01
N SER A 78 15.89 7.07 -21.90
CA SER A 78 16.24 8.41 -21.43
C SER A 78 17.35 8.42 -20.37
N GLU A 79 17.80 7.23 -19.93
CA GLU A 79 18.74 7.03 -18.82
C GLU A 79 18.32 7.81 -17.55
N SER A 80 17.02 7.82 -17.27
CA SER A 80 16.44 8.66 -16.22
C SER A 80 15.47 7.90 -15.33
N TRP A 81 15.21 8.47 -14.16
CA TRP A 81 14.32 7.91 -13.15
C TRP A 81 12.98 8.64 -13.17
N ASP A 82 11.92 7.89 -13.38
CA ASP A 82 10.55 8.39 -13.38
C ASP A 82 9.80 7.93 -12.13
N LYS A 83 9.00 8.83 -11.55
CA LYS A 83 8.11 8.48 -10.44
C LYS A 83 6.93 7.67 -11.00
N SER A 84 6.79 6.42 -10.57
CA SER A 84 5.76 5.49 -11.08
C SER A 84 4.31 5.84 -10.69
N GLY A 85 4.12 6.83 -9.82
CA GLY A 85 2.81 7.15 -9.22
C GLY A 85 2.40 6.25 -8.06
N ILE A 86 3.17 5.20 -7.75
CA ILE A 86 2.93 4.32 -6.61
C ILE A 86 3.64 4.87 -5.37
N GLU A 87 2.86 5.18 -4.33
CA GLU A 87 3.33 5.72 -3.07
C GLU A 87 2.43 5.22 -1.95
N GLY A 88 3.00 4.73 -0.85
CA GLY A 88 2.22 4.25 0.29
C GLY A 88 2.99 3.36 1.24
N THR A 89 2.29 2.54 2.02
CA THR A 89 2.92 1.71 3.05
C THR A 89 3.61 0.51 2.42
N LEU A 90 4.89 0.32 2.76
CA LEU A 90 5.70 -0.80 2.29
C LEU A 90 5.72 -1.91 3.33
N PHE A 91 5.61 -3.14 2.85
CA PHE A 91 5.71 -4.36 3.62
C PHE A 91 6.73 -5.29 2.97
N VAL A 92 7.61 -5.86 3.79
CA VAL A 92 8.41 -7.03 3.40
C VAL A 92 7.71 -8.24 3.99
N CYS A 93 7.36 -9.22 3.16
CA CYS A 93 6.49 -10.32 3.57
C CYS A 93 7.12 -11.68 3.27
N ALA A 94 6.93 -12.62 4.19
CA ALA A 94 7.17 -14.04 3.96
C ALA A 94 5.92 -14.66 3.32
N GLN A 95 6.14 -15.52 2.33
CA GLN A 95 5.09 -16.22 1.61
C GLN A 95 5.17 -17.72 1.84
N SER A 96 4.03 -18.39 1.73
CA SER A 96 3.96 -19.84 1.67
C SER A 96 4.77 -20.35 0.47
N PRO A 97 5.41 -21.52 0.60
CA PRO A 97 5.98 -22.21 -0.55
C PRO A 97 4.94 -22.40 -1.65
N ALA A 98 5.39 -22.44 -2.90
CA ALA A 98 4.49 -22.67 -4.02
C ALA A 98 3.98 -24.13 -3.95
N PRO A 99 2.69 -24.41 -4.21
CA PRO A 99 2.14 -25.77 -4.18
C PRO A 99 2.87 -26.74 -5.10
N GLU A 100 3.37 -26.25 -6.23
CA GLU A 100 4.16 -26.98 -7.21
C GLU A 100 5.61 -27.26 -6.77
N ASP A 101 6.07 -26.60 -5.72
CA ASP A 101 7.44 -26.69 -5.24
C ASP A 101 7.58 -27.68 -4.08
N ALA A 102 7.90 -28.93 -4.44
CA ALA A 102 8.13 -30.03 -3.49
C ALA A 102 9.31 -29.78 -2.53
N SER A 103 10.18 -28.83 -2.86
CA SER A 103 11.37 -28.47 -2.07
C SER A 103 11.08 -27.45 -0.97
N HIS A 104 9.86 -26.91 -0.90
CA HIS A 104 9.44 -25.91 0.08
C HIS A 104 10.38 -24.70 0.14
N HIS A 105 10.74 -24.14 -1.03
CA HIS A 105 11.66 -23.02 -1.07
C HIS A 105 11.11 -21.81 -0.30
N PRO A 106 11.98 -21.07 0.42
CA PRO A 106 11.57 -19.83 1.04
C PRO A 106 11.12 -18.86 -0.05
N ARG A 107 9.93 -18.28 0.14
CA ARG A 107 9.38 -17.25 -0.75
C ARG A 107 9.14 -15.98 0.03
N ALA A 108 9.45 -14.86 -0.60
CA ALA A 108 9.25 -13.54 0.00
C ALA A 108 8.90 -12.53 -1.08
N CYS A 109 8.16 -11.50 -0.70
CA CYS A 109 7.79 -10.42 -1.60
C CYS A 109 7.88 -9.05 -0.91
N VAL A 110 8.10 -8.02 -1.72
CA VAL A 110 7.90 -6.63 -1.33
C VAL A 110 6.53 -6.20 -1.81
N PHE A 111 5.70 -5.69 -0.90
CA PHE A 111 4.35 -5.22 -1.19
C PHE A 111 4.26 -3.73 -0.84
N VAL A 112 3.76 -2.91 -1.76
CA VAL A 112 3.43 -1.50 -1.48
C VAL A 112 1.95 -1.28 -1.68
N LEU A 113 1.26 -0.99 -0.58
CA LEU A 113 -0.14 -0.62 -0.59
C LEU A 113 -0.26 0.84 -0.99
N ASN A 114 -0.76 1.09 -2.20
CA ASN A 114 -0.80 2.41 -2.79
C ASN A 114 -1.90 3.26 -2.13
N ARG A 115 -1.54 4.47 -1.67
CA ARG A 115 -2.49 5.44 -1.11
C ARG A 115 -2.93 6.50 -2.11
N ARG A 116 -2.27 6.56 -3.27
CA ARG A 116 -2.53 7.55 -4.35
C ARG A 116 -3.40 6.98 -5.48
N GLY A 117 -3.57 5.67 -5.54
CA GLY A 117 -4.32 4.97 -6.57
C GLY A 117 -4.74 3.58 -6.12
N LEU A 118 -5.39 2.83 -7.00
CA LEU A 118 -5.85 1.47 -6.74
C LEU A 118 -4.78 0.42 -7.07
N ASP A 119 -3.75 0.82 -7.81
CA ASP A 119 -2.69 -0.07 -8.29
C ASP A 119 -1.63 -0.25 -7.20
N ASN A 120 -1.67 -1.40 -6.54
CA ASN A 120 -0.66 -1.82 -5.58
C ASN A 120 0.55 -2.43 -6.31
N LEU A 121 1.73 -2.29 -5.73
CA LEU A 121 2.92 -2.97 -6.21
C LEU A 121 3.15 -4.26 -5.43
N VAL A 122 3.39 -5.37 -6.14
CA VAL A 122 3.88 -6.61 -5.57
C VAL A 122 5.10 -7.05 -6.37
N VAL A 123 6.25 -7.16 -5.70
CA VAL A 123 7.49 -7.66 -6.28
C VAL A 123 7.81 -9.00 -5.61
N ASP A 124 7.71 -10.10 -6.37
CA ASP A 124 8.19 -11.41 -5.93
C ASP A 124 9.72 -11.40 -5.94
N LEU A 125 10.35 -11.60 -4.78
CA LEU A 125 11.81 -11.57 -4.67
C LEU A 125 12.50 -12.72 -5.40
N ALA A 126 11.78 -13.80 -5.75
CA ALA A 126 12.31 -14.86 -6.60
C ALA A 126 12.54 -14.40 -8.05
N ARG A 127 11.85 -13.35 -8.49
CA ARG A 127 12.01 -12.74 -9.83
C ARG A 127 13.01 -11.59 -9.84
N VAL A 128 13.66 -11.32 -8.70
CA VAL A 128 14.63 -10.24 -8.58
C VAL A 128 16.02 -10.81 -8.84
N SER A 129 16.68 -10.39 -9.91
CA SER A 129 18.03 -10.84 -10.24
C SER A 129 19.09 -10.11 -9.43
N HIS A 130 18.81 -8.88 -8.98
CA HIS A 130 19.75 -8.08 -8.20
C HIS A 130 19.07 -7.09 -7.24
N VAL A 131 19.67 -6.93 -6.05
CA VAL A 131 19.28 -5.92 -5.04
C VAL A 131 20.50 -5.11 -4.63
N GLU A 132 20.41 -3.79 -4.73
CA GLU A 132 21.44 -2.84 -4.33
C GLU A 132 20.84 -1.75 -3.44
N ILE A 133 21.55 -1.36 -2.38
CA ILE A 133 21.21 -0.19 -1.56
C ILE A 133 22.15 0.95 -1.97
N ALA A 134 21.62 1.93 -2.70
CA ALA A 134 22.36 3.06 -3.22
C ALA A 134 21.90 4.37 -2.55
N GLY A 135 22.63 4.81 -1.53
CA GLY A 135 22.27 5.99 -0.76
C GLY A 135 20.93 5.80 -0.04
N GLU A 136 19.90 6.52 -0.50
CA GLU A 136 18.55 6.45 0.09
C GLU A 136 17.58 5.52 -0.66
N LEU A 137 18.04 4.89 -1.74
CA LEU A 137 17.23 4.04 -2.60
C LEU A 137 17.61 2.57 -2.43
N VAL A 138 16.59 1.71 -2.37
CA VAL A 138 16.74 0.27 -2.59
C VAL A 138 16.40 -0.01 -4.05
N ILE A 139 17.39 -0.40 -4.83
CA ILE A 139 17.26 -0.68 -6.27
C ILE A 139 17.05 -2.18 -6.46
N LEU A 140 15.99 -2.54 -7.18
CA LEU A 140 15.64 -3.92 -7.53
C LEU A 140 15.66 -4.08 -9.05
N ARG A 141 16.41 -5.05 -9.56
CA ARG A 141 16.29 -5.49 -10.95
C ARG A 141 15.35 -6.68 -11.00
N VAL A 142 14.18 -6.48 -11.58
CA VAL A 142 13.12 -7.49 -11.70
C VAL A 142 13.15 -8.06 -13.11
N GLU A 143 13.33 -9.36 -13.20
CA GLU A 143 13.20 -10.10 -14.46
C GLU A 143 11.73 -10.10 -14.86
N ALA A 144 11.45 -9.41 -15.96
CA ALA A 144 10.15 -9.45 -16.60
C ALA A 144 10.09 -10.68 -17.52
N GLY A 145 8.88 -11.19 -17.77
CA GLY A 145 8.71 -12.39 -18.60
C GLY A 145 9.17 -12.14 -20.04
N TRP A 146 9.20 -13.20 -20.86
CA TRP A 146 9.71 -13.22 -22.23
C TRP A 146 9.25 -12.11 -23.18
N GLU A 147 8.16 -11.39 -22.85
CA GLU A 147 7.55 -10.33 -23.68
C GLU A 147 7.89 -8.91 -23.21
N GLU A 148 8.40 -8.73 -21.99
CA GLU A 148 8.67 -7.42 -21.40
C GLU A 148 10.11 -7.43 -20.87
N GLY A 149 10.92 -6.44 -21.26
CA GLY A 149 12.32 -6.38 -20.84
C GLY A 149 12.46 -6.18 -19.33
N ASP A 150 13.61 -6.58 -18.78
CA ASP A 150 13.94 -6.37 -17.36
C ASP A 150 13.57 -4.97 -16.88
N LYS A 151 12.91 -4.91 -15.73
CA LYS A 151 12.50 -3.65 -15.10
C LYS A 151 13.44 -3.34 -13.95
N VAL A 152 13.90 -2.10 -13.89
CA VAL A 152 14.68 -1.60 -12.74
C VAL A 152 13.79 -0.68 -11.92
N LEU A 153 13.56 -1.07 -10.66
CA LEU A 153 12.74 -0.35 -9.70
C LEU A 153 13.62 0.30 -8.64
N GLY A 154 13.30 1.53 -8.27
CA GLY A 154 13.92 2.25 -7.17
C GLY A 154 12.89 2.47 -6.07
N ILE A 155 13.15 1.98 -4.88
CA ILE A 155 12.29 2.14 -3.72
C ILE A 155 12.93 3.17 -2.80
N TRP A 156 12.31 4.33 -2.68
CA TRP A 156 12.69 5.32 -1.69
C TRP A 156 11.82 5.15 -0.45
N ILE A 157 12.45 4.91 0.71
CA ILE A 157 11.73 4.71 1.98
C ILE A 157 11.84 5.99 2.80
N HIS A 158 10.71 6.51 3.25
CA HIS A 158 10.68 7.65 4.16
C HIS A 158 11.07 7.21 5.57
N ASN A 159 11.99 7.95 6.19
CA ASN A 159 12.42 7.69 7.56
C ASN A 159 11.45 8.36 8.54
N ASP A 160 10.44 7.60 9.00
CA ASP A 160 9.59 8.04 10.12
C ASP A 160 10.31 7.93 11.47
N LYS A 161 11.35 7.10 11.55
CA LYS A 161 12.33 6.96 12.65
C LYS A 161 13.71 6.83 12.04
N ASP A 162 14.77 7.14 12.78
CA ASP A 162 16.14 7.23 12.24
C ASP A 162 16.66 5.96 11.54
N GLU A 163 16.12 4.78 11.85
CA GLU A 163 16.60 3.48 11.32
C GLU A 163 15.61 2.78 10.39
N THR A 164 14.44 3.37 10.11
CA THR A 164 13.36 2.69 9.37
C THR A 164 13.83 2.29 7.97
N ARG A 165 14.52 3.20 7.28
CA ARG A 165 15.02 2.95 5.92
C ARG A 165 16.07 1.84 5.91
N GLU A 166 17.03 1.89 6.82
CA GLU A 166 18.12 0.93 6.95
C GLU A 166 17.59 -0.46 7.27
N ILE A 167 16.68 -0.58 8.25
CA ILE A 167 16.07 -1.85 8.66
C ILE A 167 15.27 -2.45 7.50
N ASN A 168 14.44 -1.65 6.81
CA ASN A 168 13.63 -2.16 5.70
C ASN A 168 14.50 -2.52 4.49
N GLY A 169 15.51 -1.72 4.15
CA GLY A 169 16.44 -2.04 3.07
C GLY A 169 17.24 -3.31 3.34
N ALA A 170 17.76 -3.47 4.57
CA ALA A 170 18.44 -4.68 5.00
C ALA A 170 17.51 -5.91 4.94
N MET A 171 16.27 -5.77 5.43
CA MET A 171 15.29 -6.86 5.40
C MET A 171 14.94 -7.30 3.96
N ILE A 172 14.82 -6.36 3.01
CA ILE A 172 14.62 -6.68 1.59
C ILE A 172 15.80 -7.47 1.06
N GLN A 173 17.03 -7.01 1.34
CA GLN A 173 18.25 -7.66 0.86
C GLN A 173 18.46 -9.06 1.46
N GLU A 174 18.19 -9.23 2.75
CA GLU A 174 18.27 -10.52 3.45
C GLU A 174 17.20 -11.50 2.94
N SER A 175 15.96 -11.03 2.78
CA SER A 175 14.87 -11.85 2.24
C SER A 175 15.18 -12.30 0.81
N TRP A 176 15.74 -11.41 -0.03
CA TRP A 176 16.16 -11.74 -1.38
C TRP A 176 17.28 -12.80 -1.38
N LYS A 177 18.31 -12.63 -0.54
CA LYS A 177 19.40 -13.62 -0.41
C LYS A 177 18.87 -14.98 0.04
N ALA A 178 17.92 -15.03 0.98
CA ALA A 178 17.32 -16.27 1.43
C ALA A 178 16.61 -17.01 0.27
N VAL A 179 15.84 -16.28 -0.54
CA VAL A 179 15.16 -16.84 -1.73
C VAL A 179 16.17 -17.32 -2.78
N GLN A 180 17.22 -16.53 -3.08
CA GLN A 180 18.22 -16.86 -4.10
C GLN A 180 19.19 -17.97 -3.69
N SER A 181 19.45 -18.12 -2.38
CA SER A 181 20.38 -19.15 -1.87
C SER A 181 20.00 -20.57 -2.25
N VAL A 182 18.75 -20.79 -2.65
CA VAL A 182 18.27 -22.10 -3.11
C VAL A 182 18.12 -22.20 -4.64
N GLY A 183 18.09 -21.06 -5.35
CA GLY A 183 18.06 -21.00 -6.83
C GLY A 183 19.44 -20.88 -7.51
N ALA A 184 20.53 -20.73 -6.75
CA ALA A 184 21.85 -20.46 -7.30
C ALA A 184 22.57 -21.72 -7.87
N SER A 185 22.08 -22.24 -8.99
CA SER A 185 22.93 -22.90 -9.98
C SER A 185 23.45 -21.84 -10.97
N GLY A 186 24.57 -21.24 -10.60
CA GLY A 186 25.53 -20.48 -11.41
C GLY A 186 25.04 -19.72 -12.65
N GLN A 187 24.91 -18.39 -12.52
CA GLN A 187 25.23 -17.44 -13.59
C GLN A 187 25.74 -16.16 -12.94
N GLY A 188 27.06 -15.97 -12.98
CA GLY A 188 27.66 -14.66 -12.71
C GLY A 188 27.29 -13.74 -13.87
N GLN A 189 26.74 -12.57 -13.58
CA GLN A 189 26.26 -11.68 -14.63
C GLN A 189 26.90 -10.29 -14.48
N GLU A 190 27.63 -9.93 -15.54
CA GLU A 190 28.34 -8.67 -15.72
C GLU A 190 27.42 -7.45 -15.61
N ALA A 191 28.03 -6.38 -15.13
CA ALA A 191 27.46 -5.06 -14.96
C ALA A 191 26.94 -4.49 -16.29
N GLY A 192 25.61 -4.44 -16.46
CA GLY A 192 24.96 -3.80 -17.60
C GLY A 192 25.04 -2.26 -17.57
N PRO A 193 24.57 -1.56 -18.62
CA PRO A 193 24.64 -0.09 -18.73
C PRO A 193 24.03 0.66 -17.53
N ALA A 194 22.99 0.10 -16.90
CA ALA A 194 22.43 0.66 -15.67
C ALA A 194 23.46 0.71 -14.52
N MET A 195 24.36 -0.28 -14.39
CA MET A 195 25.45 -0.26 -13.42
C MET A 195 26.50 0.82 -13.71
N GLN A 196 26.68 1.22 -14.97
CA GLN A 196 27.60 2.33 -15.32
C GLN A 196 27.01 3.69 -14.98
N ALA A 197 25.68 3.83 -15.05
CA ALA A 197 24.96 5.00 -14.55
C ALA A 197 24.86 5.03 -13.01
N ILE A 198 24.78 3.86 -12.35
CA ILE A 198 24.67 3.69 -10.89
C ILE A 198 26.04 3.75 -10.17
N GLY A 199 27.15 3.42 -10.85
CA GLY A 199 28.51 3.49 -10.30
C GLY A 199 29.01 4.90 -10.00
N ARG A 200 28.32 5.93 -10.51
CA ARG A 200 28.40 7.27 -9.94
C ARG A 200 27.50 7.29 -8.73
N ARG A 201 28.06 7.53 -7.55
CA ARG A 201 27.36 7.75 -6.27
C ARG A 201 26.22 8.76 -6.47
N LEU A 202 25.02 8.29 -6.84
CA LEU A 202 23.88 9.13 -7.17
C LEU A 202 23.40 9.80 -5.89
N SER A 203 23.61 11.10 -5.76
CA SER A 203 22.99 11.89 -4.70
C SER A 203 21.59 12.31 -5.14
N LEU A 204 20.68 12.59 -4.19
CA LEU A 204 19.35 13.12 -4.50
C LEU A 204 19.43 14.37 -5.41
N SER A 205 20.46 15.20 -5.23
CA SER A 205 20.70 16.38 -6.07
C SER A 205 20.97 16.04 -7.53
N ASP A 206 21.55 14.88 -7.82
CA ASP A 206 21.84 14.45 -9.20
C ASP A 206 20.57 13.95 -9.91
N LEU A 207 19.60 13.43 -9.15
CA LEU A 207 18.29 12.99 -9.64
C LEU A 207 17.31 14.16 -9.81
N PHE A 208 17.38 15.17 -8.94
CA PHE A 208 16.41 16.28 -8.90
C PHE A 208 16.97 17.64 -9.38
N GLY A 209 18.26 17.74 -9.72
CA GLY A 209 18.94 19.00 -10.06
C GLY A 209 18.61 19.60 -11.42
N LYS A 210 17.77 18.97 -12.25
CA LYS A 210 17.35 19.50 -13.55
C LYS A 210 15.87 19.90 -13.58
N GLN A 211 15.49 20.80 -12.70
CA GLN A 211 14.26 21.57 -12.89
C GLN A 211 14.44 23.00 -12.33
N ASN A 212 15.19 23.83 -13.09
CA ASN A 212 14.83 25.23 -13.39
C ASN A 212 16.00 25.96 -14.04
N GLY A 213 15.76 26.51 -15.24
CA GLY A 213 16.51 27.68 -15.72
C GLY A 213 17.23 27.55 -17.06
N ALA A 214 16.55 27.13 -18.13
CA ALA A 214 16.88 27.63 -19.46
C ALA A 214 15.88 28.75 -19.80
N ALA A 215 16.35 30.00 -19.78
CA ALA A 215 15.99 31.11 -20.69
C ALA A 215 16.18 32.48 -20.01
N ALA A 216 17.24 33.20 -20.39
CA ALA A 216 17.17 34.60 -20.81
C ALA A 216 18.55 35.04 -21.29
N GLY A 217 18.79 34.87 -22.60
CA GLY A 217 19.75 35.68 -23.32
C GLY A 217 19.02 36.89 -23.91
N HIS A 218 19.44 38.08 -23.52
CA HIS A 218 19.76 39.21 -24.39
C HIS A 218 20.37 40.35 -23.57
#